data_AF-A0AAU0LAR9-F1
#
_entry.id   AF-A0AAU0LAR9-F1
#
_cell.length_a   1.000
_cell.length_b   1.000
_cell.length_c   1.000
_cell.angle_alpha   90.00
_cell.angle_beta   90.00
_cell.angle_gamma   90.00
#
_symmetry.space_group_name_H-M   'P 1'
#
loop_
_entity.id
_entity.type
_entity.pdbx_description
1 polymer ?
#
loop_
_entity_poly.entity_id
_entity_poly.type
_entity_poly.pdbx_seq_one_letter_code
_entity_poly.pdbx_strand_id
1 'polypeptide(L)'
;MLATLNAVALVPEHLDGAIGSTGFHVLRSRWLRPDFLFRLVQSQRFVDEMSALVQGALYPAVRSKDIAGFTFAFETVAQQNRIAAKVEELLCDLDAGVAELKAAQKKLAQHRQSLLKSALEGALTADWRKTNTPSETGSQLLERSLNQRRTRWEAKHLTKFSKHGKNPPKDWKKKYPEPVQPDTTALPELPEGWVWASLDMLGEITSGVAKGSKMAADVEVREVPYLRVANVQRGFLDLSEVKTILATAHDIAELTLKDGDVLFNEGGDRDKLGRGWVWRNEVADCIHQNHVFRMRPYVPEILPELISHHGNIFGKTWFQNAGKQTTNLASINMTILRMFPVPLGPADEQRELLTQLRLQIDQIFQQEQAVELSLKQSIAQRQNILRAAFAGELVLPDPSNESASVLLKRIRDERLQREKEPKARKTKQQKKIATVMSQLIDVLADAGDWVPAQEAFRRCGVSNGAQTERIEELYAELRKLDKAGRLMVEAVTDEQGHKLYDKLKLVAD
;
A
#
# COMPACT_ATOMS: atom_id res chain seq x y z
N MET A 1 18.15 1.68 -9.96
CA MET A 1 18.09 3.16 -10.04
C MET A 1 18.10 3.68 -8.61
N LEU A 2 19.12 4.44 -8.19
CA LEU A 2 19.18 4.99 -6.84
C LEU A 2 18.08 6.04 -6.69
N ALA A 3 17.02 5.74 -5.92
CA ALA A 3 15.83 6.57 -5.77
C ALA A 3 16.10 7.98 -5.21
N THR A 4 17.31 8.27 -4.73
CA THR A 4 17.69 9.52 -4.06
C THR A 4 18.24 10.60 -4.99
N LEU A 5 18.67 10.28 -6.22
CA LEU A 5 19.30 11.27 -7.11
C LEU A 5 18.31 12.22 -7.80
N ASN A 6 17.02 11.87 -7.83
CA ASN A 6 15.96 12.73 -8.35
C ASN A 6 15.24 13.51 -7.23
N ALA A 7 15.79 13.50 -6.00
CA ALA A 7 15.29 14.28 -4.87
C ALA A 7 15.80 15.73 -4.94
N VAL A 8 15.31 16.46 -5.94
CA VAL A 8 15.64 17.87 -6.19
C VAL A 8 14.42 18.73 -5.89
N ALA A 9 14.64 19.95 -5.38
CA ALA A 9 13.57 20.89 -5.07
C ALA A 9 13.99 22.31 -5.45
N LEU A 10 13.01 23.09 -5.92
CA LEU A 10 13.15 24.54 -6.04
C LEU A 10 12.82 25.17 -4.68
N VAL A 11 13.71 26.02 -4.18
CA VAL A 11 13.48 26.72 -2.90
C VAL A 11 12.40 27.79 -3.13
N PRO A 12 11.26 27.73 -2.41
CA PRO A 12 10.21 28.73 -2.53
C PRO A 12 10.61 30.03 -1.84
N GLU A 13 9.98 31.14 -2.23
CA GLU A 13 10.33 32.48 -1.76
C GLU A 13 10.26 32.65 -0.23
N HIS A 14 9.28 32.03 0.42
CA HIS A 14 9.14 32.06 1.89
C HIS A 14 10.26 31.33 2.65
N LEU A 15 11.13 30.58 1.95
CA LEU A 15 12.31 29.92 2.51
C LEU A 15 13.62 30.59 2.08
N ASP A 16 13.58 31.81 1.53
CA ASP A 16 14.81 32.53 1.21
C ASP A 16 15.65 32.78 2.47
N GLY A 17 16.96 32.56 2.35
CA GLY A 17 17.90 32.66 3.48
C GLY A 17 17.84 31.49 4.49
N ALA A 18 16.95 30.51 4.32
CA ALA A 18 16.88 29.34 5.20
C ALA A 18 18.12 28.45 5.14
N ILE A 19 18.36 27.67 6.19
CA ILE A 19 19.49 26.74 6.30
C ILE A 19 18.99 25.32 5.97
N GLY A 20 19.64 24.66 5.01
CA GLY A 20 19.39 23.27 4.65
C GLY A 20 20.42 22.29 5.24
N SER A 21 20.09 21.00 5.20
CA SER A 21 21.03 19.92 5.53
C SER A 21 22.27 19.96 4.62
N THR A 22 23.44 19.59 5.17
CA THR A 22 24.69 19.46 4.41
C THR A 22 24.66 18.34 3.37
N GLY A 23 23.65 17.47 3.42
CA GLY A 23 23.39 16.47 2.38
C GLY A 23 22.86 17.05 1.06
N PHE A 24 22.42 18.31 1.03
CA PHE A 24 21.98 18.98 -0.18
C PHE A 24 23.12 19.77 -0.84
N HIS A 25 23.19 19.68 -2.16
CA HIS A 25 24.02 20.59 -2.95
C HIS A 25 23.16 21.75 -3.48
N VAL A 26 23.53 22.98 -3.16
CA VAL A 26 22.75 24.17 -3.55
C VAL A 26 23.26 24.72 -4.89
N LEU A 27 22.39 24.68 -5.89
CA LEU A 27 22.65 25.27 -7.21
C LEU A 27 22.08 26.69 -7.28
N ARG A 28 22.95 27.69 -7.43
CA ARG A 28 22.57 29.10 -7.56
C ARG A 28 23.30 29.71 -8.76
N SER A 29 22.55 30.28 -9.68
CA SER A 29 23.08 30.94 -10.88
C SER A 29 22.48 32.33 -11.06
N ARG A 30 23.27 33.26 -11.62
CA ARG A 30 22.79 34.57 -12.08
C ARG A 30 22.43 34.56 -13.57
N TRP A 31 22.86 33.54 -14.30
CA TRP A 31 22.76 33.46 -15.77
C TRP A 31 21.83 32.34 -16.24
N LEU A 32 21.39 31.49 -15.31
CA LEU A 32 20.43 30.42 -15.57
C LEU A 32 19.20 30.65 -14.71
N ARG A 33 18.03 30.46 -15.30
CA ARG A 33 16.78 30.51 -14.56
C ARG A 33 16.69 29.37 -13.53
N PRO A 34 16.16 29.62 -12.33
CA PRO A 34 15.98 28.56 -11.33
C PRO A 34 15.11 27.40 -11.83
N ASP A 35 14.02 27.70 -12.55
CA ASP A 35 13.14 26.71 -13.18
C ASP A 35 13.85 25.90 -14.28
N PHE A 36 14.63 26.55 -15.15
CA PHE A 36 15.45 25.87 -16.15
C PHE A 36 16.48 24.93 -15.49
N LEU A 37 17.19 25.39 -14.46
CA LEU A 37 18.13 24.58 -13.69
C LEU A 37 17.45 23.39 -13.01
N PHE A 38 16.29 23.62 -12.41
CA PHE A 38 15.49 22.60 -11.76
C PHE A 38 15.09 21.50 -12.74
N ARG A 39 14.59 21.85 -13.92
CA ARG A 39 14.25 20.87 -14.98
C ARG A 39 15.48 20.16 -15.54
N LEU A 40 16.63 20.84 -15.63
CA LEU A 40 17.88 20.25 -16.13
C LEU A 40 18.36 19.12 -15.23
N VAL A 41 18.35 19.32 -13.92
CA VAL A 41 18.78 18.28 -12.96
C VAL A 41 17.76 17.15 -12.79
N GLN A 42 16.52 17.34 -13.27
CA GLN A 42 15.52 16.28 -13.36
C GLN A 42 15.66 15.42 -14.63
N SER A 43 16.49 15.84 -15.60
CA SER A 43 16.66 15.11 -16.86
C SER A 43 17.37 13.77 -16.64
N GLN A 44 16.95 12.75 -17.41
CA GLN A 44 17.57 11.43 -17.34
C GLN A 44 19.10 11.47 -17.55
N ARG A 45 19.57 12.30 -18.48
CA ARG A 45 21.01 12.47 -18.74
C ARG A 45 21.77 12.90 -17.49
N PHE A 46 21.26 13.90 -16.76
CA PHE A 46 21.88 14.32 -15.51
C PHE A 46 21.86 13.19 -14.47
N VAL A 47 20.71 12.54 -14.29
CA VAL A 47 20.57 11.45 -13.30
C VAL A 47 21.49 10.27 -13.62
N ASP A 48 21.64 9.90 -14.88
CA ASP A 48 22.49 8.79 -15.31
C ASP A 48 23.99 9.12 -15.12
N GLU A 49 24.42 10.32 -15.53
CA GLU A 49 25.81 10.78 -15.32
C GLU A 49 26.14 10.86 -13.82
N MET A 50 25.23 11.38 -13.00
CA MET A 50 25.42 11.43 -11.55
C MET A 50 25.40 10.04 -10.92
N SER A 51 24.52 9.14 -11.39
CA SER A 51 24.42 7.75 -10.89
C SER A 51 25.71 6.97 -11.15
N ALA A 52 26.34 7.15 -12.31
CA ALA A 52 27.60 6.51 -12.65
C ALA A 52 28.79 6.99 -11.78
N LEU A 53 28.67 8.18 -11.18
CA LEU A 53 29.70 8.80 -10.34
C LEU A 53 29.46 8.60 -8.84
N VAL A 54 28.38 7.91 -8.46
CA VAL A 54 28.08 7.59 -7.06
C VAL A 54 29.19 6.75 -6.45
N GLN A 55 29.69 7.17 -5.29
CA GLN A 55 30.71 6.44 -4.52
C GLN A 55 30.17 6.02 -3.16
N GLY A 56 30.66 4.89 -2.63
CA GLY A 56 30.36 4.38 -1.28
C GLY A 56 29.38 3.21 -1.24
N ALA A 57 29.77 2.11 -0.57
CA ALA A 57 28.96 0.89 -0.46
C ALA A 57 27.80 1.00 0.55
N LEU A 58 27.96 1.83 1.59
CA LEU A 58 26.97 2.04 2.68
C LEU A 58 26.24 3.39 2.59
N TYR A 59 26.87 4.41 2.01
CA TYR A 59 26.31 5.75 1.81
C TYR A 59 26.61 6.25 0.39
N PRO A 60 25.78 5.87 -0.60
CA PRO A 60 25.94 6.33 -1.97
C PRO A 60 25.72 7.85 -2.07
N ALA A 61 26.76 8.60 -2.40
CA ALA A 61 26.69 10.05 -2.57
C ALA A 61 27.49 10.54 -3.79
N VAL A 62 27.05 11.68 -4.35
CA VAL A 62 27.72 12.39 -5.44
C VAL A 62 28.43 13.61 -4.88
N ARG A 63 29.66 13.88 -5.30
CA ARG A 63 30.43 15.02 -4.77
C ARG A 63 30.03 16.30 -5.48
N SER A 64 30.11 17.42 -4.78
CA SER A 64 29.81 18.74 -5.35
C SER A 64 30.62 19.07 -6.62
N LYS A 65 31.87 18.60 -6.70
CA LYS A 65 32.70 18.77 -7.90
C LYS A 65 32.16 18.01 -9.12
N ASP A 66 31.52 16.87 -8.90
CA ASP A 66 30.99 16.01 -9.96
C ASP A 66 29.72 16.67 -10.52
N ILE A 67 28.86 17.23 -9.65
CA ILE A 67 27.70 18.04 -10.06
C ILE A 67 28.14 19.30 -10.82
N ALA A 68 29.15 20.02 -10.31
CA ALA A 68 29.66 21.24 -10.95
C ALA A 68 30.37 20.97 -12.29
N GLY A 69 30.85 19.74 -12.52
CA GLY A 69 31.47 19.31 -13.76
C GLY A 69 30.49 18.86 -14.85
N PHE A 70 29.20 18.79 -14.54
CA PHE A 70 28.17 18.41 -15.51
C PHE A 70 28.13 19.38 -16.70
N THR A 71 28.06 18.83 -17.91
CA THR A 71 28.02 19.63 -19.15
C THR A 71 26.66 19.56 -19.80
N PHE A 72 26.16 20.70 -20.27
CA PHE A 72 24.86 20.81 -20.93
C PHE A 72 24.89 21.92 -21.99
N ALA A 73 23.89 21.90 -22.87
CA ALA A 73 23.69 22.96 -23.86
C ALA A 73 23.31 24.27 -23.15
N PHE A 74 24.22 25.23 -23.16
CA PHE A 74 23.98 26.54 -22.57
C PHE A 74 23.19 27.42 -23.55
N GLU A 75 22.12 28.04 -23.08
CA GLU A 75 21.22 28.86 -23.89
C GLU A 75 21.10 30.28 -23.33
N THR A 76 20.66 31.23 -24.15
CA THR A 76 20.44 32.62 -23.71
C THR A 76 19.22 32.73 -22.81
N VAL A 77 19.12 33.79 -22.01
CA VAL A 77 18.00 33.97 -21.08
C VAL A 77 16.65 33.98 -21.81
N ALA A 78 16.60 34.61 -22.99
CA ALA A 78 15.41 34.62 -23.84
C ALA A 78 15.02 33.20 -24.30
N GLN A 79 15.98 32.39 -24.72
CA GLN A 79 15.73 31.01 -25.14
C GLN A 79 15.38 30.09 -23.95
N GLN A 80 16.04 30.27 -22.81
CA GLN A 80 15.69 29.57 -21.56
C GLN A 80 14.24 29.84 -21.16
N ASN A 81 13.74 31.08 -21.28
CA ASN A 81 12.34 31.41 -21.02
C ASN A 81 11.39 30.59 -21.89
N ARG A 82 11.69 30.50 -23.19
CA ARG A 82 10.85 29.78 -24.15
C ARG A 82 10.87 28.27 -23.88
N ILE A 83 12.04 27.71 -23.61
CA ILE A 83 12.19 26.28 -23.26
C ILE A 83 11.45 25.98 -21.97
N ALA A 84 11.65 26.78 -20.91
CA ALA A 84 11.00 26.57 -19.63
C ALA A 84 9.47 26.67 -19.74
N ALA A 85 8.95 27.67 -20.45
CA ALA A 85 7.51 27.83 -20.68
C ALA A 85 6.93 26.61 -21.44
N LYS A 86 7.61 26.15 -22.51
CA LYS A 86 7.12 25.02 -23.30
C LYS A 86 7.19 23.70 -22.53
N VAL A 87 8.24 23.49 -21.74
CA VAL A 87 8.36 22.32 -20.86
C VAL A 87 7.25 22.34 -19.81
N GLU A 88 7.00 23.49 -19.17
CA GLU A 88 5.95 23.62 -18.17
C GLU A 88 4.57 23.32 -18.75
N GLU A 89 4.24 23.88 -19.92
CA GLU A 89 3.01 23.59 -20.65
C GLU A 89 2.82 22.08 -20.87
N LEU A 90 3.80 21.42 -21.50
CA LEU A 90 3.71 20.00 -21.83
C LEU A 90 3.68 19.09 -20.58
N LEU A 91 4.42 19.45 -19.53
CA LEU A 91 4.42 18.69 -18.29
C LEU A 91 3.11 18.87 -17.52
N CYS A 92 2.50 20.06 -17.56
CA CYS A 92 1.19 20.31 -16.97
C CYS A 92 0.11 19.45 -17.63
N ASP A 93 0.08 19.42 -18.97
CA ASP A 93 -0.85 18.57 -19.74
C ASP A 93 -0.64 17.08 -19.41
N LEU A 94 0.63 16.65 -19.32
CA LEU A 94 0.97 15.28 -18.95
C LEU A 94 0.52 14.94 -17.52
N ASP A 95 0.70 15.86 -16.58
CA ASP A 95 0.28 15.70 -15.19
C ASP A 95 -1.25 15.63 -15.05
N ALA A 96 -1.99 16.42 -15.83
CA ALA A 96 -3.44 16.32 -15.94
C ALA A 96 -3.87 14.94 -16.47
N GLY A 97 -3.26 14.45 -17.56
CA GLY A 97 -3.54 13.11 -18.08
C GLY A 97 -3.22 11.99 -17.08
N VAL A 98 -2.10 12.09 -16.34
CA VAL A 98 -1.76 11.13 -15.27
C VAL A 98 -2.81 11.16 -14.15
N ALA A 99 -3.32 12.34 -13.77
CA ALA A 99 -4.38 12.46 -12.78
C ALA A 99 -5.67 11.78 -13.23
N GLU A 100 -6.07 11.95 -14.50
CA GLU A 100 -7.24 11.29 -15.09
C GLU A 100 -7.07 9.77 -15.14
N LEU A 101 -5.91 9.26 -15.55
CA LEU A 101 -5.62 7.82 -15.57
C LEU A 101 -5.71 7.20 -14.16
N LYS A 102 -5.18 7.90 -13.13
CA LYS A 102 -5.31 7.45 -11.73
C LYS A 102 -6.77 7.47 -11.26
N ALA A 103 -7.54 8.48 -11.65
CA ALA A 103 -8.97 8.54 -11.36
C ALA A 103 -9.73 7.39 -12.05
N ALA A 104 -9.40 7.07 -13.30
CA ALA A 104 -9.95 5.94 -14.04
C ALA A 104 -9.65 4.60 -13.34
N GLN A 105 -8.41 4.38 -12.89
CA GLN A 105 -8.03 3.18 -12.13
C GLN A 105 -8.90 2.99 -10.87
N LYS A 106 -9.14 4.08 -10.12
CA LYS A 106 -10.03 4.04 -8.94
C LYS A 106 -11.48 3.73 -9.34
N LYS A 107 -11.99 4.33 -10.42
CA LYS A 107 -13.34 4.08 -10.94
C LYS A 107 -13.51 2.63 -11.40
N LEU A 108 -12.53 2.03 -12.07
CA LEU A 108 -12.55 0.63 -12.49
C LEU A 108 -12.64 -0.31 -11.29
N ALA A 109 -11.86 -0.06 -10.24
CA ALA A 109 -11.92 -0.86 -9.01
C ALA A 109 -13.30 -0.77 -8.33
N GLN A 110 -13.92 0.42 -8.31
CA GLN A 110 -15.28 0.62 -7.80
C GLN A 110 -16.33 -0.05 -8.69
N HIS A 111 -16.19 0.07 -10.01
CA HIS A 111 -17.08 -0.55 -10.98
C HIS A 111 -17.08 -2.07 -10.86
N ARG A 112 -15.91 -2.69 -10.70
CA ARG A 112 -15.77 -4.14 -10.44
C ARG A 112 -16.52 -4.58 -9.19
N GLN A 113 -16.42 -3.82 -8.10
CA GLN A 113 -17.15 -4.12 -6.86
C GLN A 113 -18.66 -3.99 -7.05
N SER A 114 -19.11 -2.94 -7.73
CA SER A 114 -20.52 -2.72 -8.03
C SER A 114 -21.09 -3.82 -8.92
N LEU A 115 -20.38 -4.19 -9.99
CA LEU A 115 -20.76 -5.25 -10.91
C LEU A 115 -20.98 -6.57 -10.17
N LEU A 116 -20.00 -6.99 -9.40
CA LEU A 116 -20.09 -8.25 -8.67
C LEU A 116 -21.20 -8.22 -7.61
N LYS A 117 -21.45 -7.08 -6.95
CA LYS A 117 -22.60 -6.90 -6.06
C LYS A 117 -23.91 -7.10 -6.82
N SER A 118 -24.08 -6.39 -7.95
CA SER A 118 -25.28 -6.51 -8.80
C SER A 118 -25.48 -7.92 -9.36
N ALA A 119 -24.40 -8.64 -9.65
CA ALA A 119 -24.46 -10.03 -10.07
C ALA A 119 -25.04 -10.94 -8.98
N LEU A 120 -24.56 -10.79 -7.75
CA LEU A 120 -24.92 -11.66 -6.63
C LEU A 120 -26.28 -11.33 -6.00
N GLU A 121 -26.76 -10.10 -6.16
CA GLU A 121 -28.13 -9.69 -5.82
C GLU A 121 -29.13 -10.05 -6.95
N GLY A 122 -28.63 -10.62 -8.06
CA GLY A 122 -29.46 -11.02 -9.20
C GLY A 122 -29.96 -9.84 -10.05
N ALA A 123 -29.44 -8.63 -9.89
CA ALA A 123 -29.77 -7.51 -10.76
C ALA A 123 -29.21 -7.72 -12.18
N LEU A 124 -28.05 -8.38 -12.31
CA LEU A 124 -27.40 -8.59 -13.61
C LEU A 124 -28.22 -9.47 -14.57
N THR A 125 -28.95 -10.46 -14.05
CA THR A 125 -29.80 -11.38 -14.83
C THR A 125 -31.27 -10.97 -14.85
N ALA A 126 -31.63 -9.77 -14.39
CA ALA A 126 -33.02 -9.33 -14.30
C ALA A 126 -33.75 -9.33 -15.66
N ASP A 127 -33.09 -8.90 -16.73
CA ASP A 127 -33.67 -8.93 -18.08
C ASP A 127 -33.75 -10.34 -18.67
N TRP A 128 -32.78 -11.20 -18.32
CA TRP A 128 -32.79 -12.60 -18.73
C TRP A 128 -34.02 -13.34 -18.18
N ARG A 129 -34.39 -13.10 -16.91
CA ARG A 129 -35.58 -13.71 -16.28
C ARG A 129 -36.90 -13.34 -16.96
N LYS A 130 -36.99 -12.19 -17.62
CA LYS A 130 -38.21 -11.75 -18.33
C LYS A 130 -38.51 -12.62 -19.56
N THR A 131 -37.49 -13.24 -20.14
CA THR A 131 -37.57 -13.96 -21.41
C THR A 131 -37.26 -15.45 -21.29
N ASN A 132 -36.74 -15.88 -20.15
CA ASN A 132 -36.34 -17.26 -19.89
C ASN A 132 -37.00 -17.79 -18.62
N THR A 133 -37.49 -19.03 -18.69
CA THR A 133 -37.98 -19.76 -17.52
C THR A 133 -36.98 -20.86 -17.20
N PRO A 134 -36.30 -20.80 -16.04
CA PRO A 134 -35.34 -21.83 -15.64
C PRO A 134 -36.00 -23.21 -15.52
N SER A 135 -35.24 -24.29 -15.79
CA SER A 135 -35.77 -25.65 -15.70
C SER A 135 -36.08 -26.10 -14.26
N GLU A 136 -35.43 -25.48 -13.28
CA GLU A 136 -35.61 -25.74 -11.84
C GLU A 136 -35.43 -24.45 -11.03
N THR A 137 -35.93 -24.42 -9.80
CA THR A 137 -35.70 -23.32 -8.85
C THR A 137 -34.43 -23.56 -8.03
N GLY A 138 -33.89 -22.51 -7.40
CA GLY A 138 -32.80 -22.62 -6.43
C GLY A 138 -33.13 -23.58 -5.27
N SER A 139 -34.38 -23.62 -4.81
CA SER A 139 -34.83 -24.57 -3.78
C SER A 139 -34.76 -26.02 -4.25
N GLN A 140 -35.14 -26.30 -5.51
CA GLN A 140 -35.03 -27.65 -6.10
C GLN A 140 -33.56 -28.06 -6.28
N LEU A 141 -32.70 -27.14 -6.72
CA LEU A 141 -31.26 -27.38 -6.80
C LEU A 141 -30.64 -27.62 -5.41
N LEU A 142 -31.07 -26.89 -4.39
CA LEU A 142 -30.66 -27.09 -3.00
C LEU A 142 -31.04 -28.49 -2.51
N GLU A 143 -32.27 -28.93 -2.79
CA GLU A 143 -32.73 -30.28 -2.42
C GLU A 143 -31.85 -31.37 -3.06
N ARG A 144 -31.49 -31.22 -4.34
CA ARG A 144 -30.54 -32.12 -5.01
C ARG A 144 -29.18 -32.16 -4.30
N SER A 145 -28.66 -31.00 -3.89
CA SER A 145 -27.42 -30.90 -3.13
C SER A 145 -27.51 -31.62 -1.78
N LEU A 146 -28.61 -31.45 -1.04
CA LEU A 146 -28.86 -32.10 0.24
C LEU A 146 -28.97 -33.62 0.12
N ASN A 147 -29.67 -34.10 -0.91
CA ASN A 147 -29.74 -35.52 -1.23
C ASN A 147 -28.35 -36.10 -1.52
N GLN A 148 -27.54 -35.37 -2.29
CA GLN A 148 -26.18 -35.77 -2.61
C GLN A 148 -25.25 -35.76 -1.38
N ARG A 149 -25.39 -34.78 -0.47
CA ARG A 149 -24.71 -34.75 0.83
C ARG A 149 -25.02 -36.02 1.64
N ARG A 150 -26.30 -36.40 1.74
CA ARG A 150 -26.72 -37.62 2.46
C ARG A 150 -26.16 -38.88 1.82
N THR A 151 -26.25 -39.02 0.49
CA THR A 151 -25.69 -40.16 -0.26
C THR A 151 -24.19 -40.32 -0.02
N ARG A 152 -23.42 -39.22 -0.10
CA ARG A 152 -21.97 -39.25 0.16
C ARG A 152 -21.65 -39.61 1.60
N TRP A 153 -22.39 -39.08 2.57
CA TRP A 153 -22.23 -39.42 3.98
C TRP A 153 -22.48 -40.91 4.24
N GLU A 154 -23.54 -41.46 3.64
CA GLU A 154 -23.86 -42.89 3.73
C GLU A 154 -22.75 -43.75 3.13
N ALA A 155 -22.29 -43.43 1.92
CA ALA A 155 -21.21 -44.15 1.24
C ALA A 155 -19.91 -44.15 2.07
N LYS A 156 -19.52 -43.00 2.66
CA LYS A 156 -18.34 -42.92 3.54
C LYS A 156 -18.47 -43.81 4.77
N HIS A 157 -19.65 -43.87 5.39
CA HIS A 157 -19.88 -44.73 6.55
C HIS A 157 -19.87 -46.21 6.18
N LEU A 158 -20.48 -46.60 5.07
CA LEU A 158 -20.44 -47.97 4.55
C LEU A 158 -19.00 -48.43 4.30
N THR A 159 -18.17 -47.60 3.67
CA THR A 159 -16.74 -47.90 3.47
C THR A 159 -15.99 -48.04 4.80
N LYS A 160 -16.29 -47.20 5.81
CA LYS A 160 -15.70 -47.33 7.15
C LYS A 160 -16.11 -48.63 7.83
N PHE A 161 -17.39 -49.00 7.76
CA PHE A 161 -17.89 -50.26 8.31
C PHE A 161 -17.22 -51.47 7.65
N SER A 162 -17.12 -51.45 6.31
CA SER A 162 -16.43 -52.49 5.54
C SER A 162 -14.94 -52.60 5.90
N LYS A 163 -14.22 -51.48 6.02
CA LYS A 163 -12.80 -51.47 6.43
C LYS A 163 -12.58 -52.05 7.83
N HIS A 164 -13.54 -51.89 8.73
CA HIS A 164 -13.50 -52.46 10.07
C HIS A 164 -14.15 -53.84 10.19
N GLY A 165 -14.59 -54.45 9.08
CA GLY A 165 -15.24 -55.77 9.07
C GLY A 165 -16.56 -55.83 9.85
N LYS A 166 -17.27 -54.69 10.00
CA LYS A 166 -18.53 -54.60 10.76
C LYS A 166 -19.71 -54.36 9.83
N ASN A 167 -20.87 -54.91 10.17
CA ASN A 167 -22.13 -54.56 9.49
C ASN A 167 -22.70 -53.25 10.06
N PRO A 168 -23.40 -52.44 9.23
CA PRO A 168 -24.04 -51.20 9.69
C PRO A 168 -25.15 -51.49 10.73
N PRO A 169 -25.17 -50.84 11.91
CA PRO A 169 -26.23 -51.02 12.92
C PRO A 169 -27.61 -50.53 12.45
N LYS A 170 -28.73 -51.18 12.78
CA LYS A 170 -30.10 -50.85 12.26
C LYS A 170 -30.49 -49.34 12.24
N ASP A 171 -30.04 -48.53 13.20
CA ASP A 171 -30.39 -47.10 13.31
C ASP A 171 -29.27 -46.12 12.91
N TRP A 172 -28.21 -46.58 12.25
CA TRP A 172 -27.05 -45.73 11.95
C TRP A 172 -27.41 -44.49 11.11
N LYS A 173 -28.39 -44.61 10.21
CA LYS A 173 -28.88 -43.51 9.36
C LYS A 173 -29.54 -42.36 10.14
N LYS A 174 -30.13 -42.65 11.32
CA LYS A 174 -30.71 -41.61 12.19
C LYS A 174 -29.66 -40.68 12.80
N LYS A 175 -28.38 -41.06 12.74
CA LYS A 175 -27.24 -40.25 13.20
C LYS A 175 -26.75 -39.26 12.14
N TYR A 176 -27.45 -39.13 11.00
CA TYR A 176 -27.12 -38.15 9.98
C TYR A 176 -27.16 -36.73 10.58
N PRO A 177 -26.05 -35.97 10.53
CA PRO A 177 -26.03 -34.61 11.02
C PRO A 177 -26.72 -33.71 10.01
N GLU A 178 -27.85 -33.13 10.37
CA GLU A 178 -28.52 -32.12 9.54
C GLU A 178 -27.60 -30.92 9.29
N PRO A 179 -27.64 -30.32 8.09
CA PRO A 179 -26.78 -29.20 7.76
C PRO A 179 -27.18 -27.96 8.54
N VAL A 180 -26.21 -27.07 8.75
CA VAL A 180 -26.45 -25.80 9.43
C VAL A 180 -27.34 -24.92 8.55
N GLN A 181 -28.42 -24.37 9.09
CA GLN A 181 -29.29 -23.44 8.37
C GLN A 181 -28.67 -22.04 8.38
N PRO A 182 -28.74 -21.27 7.27
CA PRO A 182 -28.30 -19.88 7.26
C PRO A 182 -29.24 -19.00 8.10
N ASP A 183 -28.70 -18.01 8.80
CA ASP A 183 -29.50 -16.93 9.39
C ASP A 183 -29.84 -15.90 8.31
N THR A 184 -31.12 -15.80 7.97
CA THR A 184 -31.61 -14.91 6.90
C THR A 184 -32.19 -13.60 7.41
N THR A 185 -32.20 -13.35 8.72
CA THR A 185 -32.91 -12.20 9.32
C THR A 185 -32.38 -10.83 8.89
N ALA A 186 -31.07 -10.73 8.63
CA ALA A 186 -30.41 -9.49 8.21
C ALA A 186 -29.87 -9.57 6.76
N LEU A 187 -30.36 -10.52 5.96
CA LEU A 187 -29.95 -10.69 4.56
C LEU A 187 -30.87 -9.93 3.61
N PRO A 188 -30.35 -9.47 2.46
CA PRO A 188 -31.19 -8.82 1.45
C PRO A 188 -32.19 -9.81 0.83
N GLU A 189 -33.26 -9.26 0.28
CA GLU A 189 -34.22 -10.01 -0.52
C GLU A 189 -33.54 -10.54 -1.78
N LEU A 190 -33.89 -11.78 -2.14
CA LEU A 190 -33.41 -12.44 -3.34
C LEU A 190 -34.48 -12.38 -4.45
N PRO A 191 -34.06 -12.49 -5.72
CA PRO A 191 -35.00 -12.64 -6.82
C PRO A 191 -35.90 -13.88 -6.68
N GLU A 192 -37.04 -13.84 -7.35
CA GLU A 192 -37.93 -15.00 -7.44
C GLU A 192 -37.17 -16.23 -7.99
N GLY A 193 -37.40 -17.39 -7.37
CA GLY A 193 -36.72 -18.64 -7.72
C GLY A 193 -35.35 -18.84 -7.08
N TRP A 194 -34.82 -17.86 -6.35
CA TRP A 194 -33.56 -18.00 -5.59
C TRP A 194 -33.84 -18.35 -4.13
N VAL A 195 -32.84 -18.94 -3.47
CA VAL A 195 -32.91 -19.30 -2.05
C VAL A 195 -31.59 -19.03 -1.34
N TRP A 196 -31.66 -18.64 -0.06
CA TRP A 196 -30.49 -18.60 0.80
C TRP A 196 -30.12 -20.00 1.27
N ALA A 197 -28.88 -20.42 1.02
CA ALA A 197 -28.32 -21.68 1.52
C ALA A 197 -27.07 -21.42 2.36
N SER A 198 -26.73 -22.31 3.28
CA SER A 198 -25.43 -22.25 3.96
C SER A 198 -24.36 -23.00 3.15
N LEU A 199 -23.09 -22.64 3.34
CA LEU A 199 -22.00 -23.32 2.65
C LEU A 199 -21.95 -24.84 2.97
N ASP A 200 -22.39 -25.26 4.16
CA ASP A 200 -22.49 -26.67 4.57
C ASP A 200 -23.53 -27.47 3.75
N MET A 201 -24.56 -26.81 3.24
CA MET A 201 -25.57 -27.42 2.37
C MET A 201 -25.08 -27.60 0.93
N LEU A 202 -24.17 -26.73 0.48
CA LEU A 202 -23.73 -26.66 -0.92
C LEU A 202 -22.53 -27.57 -1.20
N GLY A 203 -21.69 -27.84 -0.21
CA GLY A 203 -20.47 -28.62 -0.44
C GLY A 203 -19.81 -29.18 0.80
N GLU A 204 -18.87 -30.10 0.56
CA GLU A 204 -18.04 -30.69 1.60
C GLU A 204 -16.92 -29.73 1.97
N ILE A 205 -16.87 -29.35 3.24
CA ILE A 205 -15.83 -28.47 3.78
C ILE A 205 -14.83 -29.29 4.59
N THR A 206 -13.54 -29.16 4.27
CA THR A 206 -12.44 -29.90 4.88
C THR A 206 -11.29 -28.95 5.23
N SER A 207 -10.65 -29.16 6.39
CA SER A 207 -9.41 -28.48 6.77
C SER A 207 -8.20 -29.29 6.27
N GLY A 208 -7.11 -28.59 5.98
CA GLY A 208 -5.91 -29.21 5.44
C GLY A 208 -4.99 -29.84 6.48
N VAL A 209 -3.82 -30.26 6.01
CA VAL A 209 -2.81 -30.90 6.86
C VAL A 209 -2.16 -29.89 7.81
N ALA A 210 -1.91 -30.31 9.06
CA ALA A 210 -1.19 -29.50 10.03
C ALA A 210 0.33 -29.62 9.82
N LYS A 211 1.01 -28.48 9.69
CA LYS A 211 2.47 -28.43 9.52
C LYS A 211 3.17 -28.85 10.82
N GLY A 212 4.10 -29.81 10.72
CA GLY A 212 4.92 -30.25 11.87
C GLY A 212 4.29 -31.32 12.74
N SER A 213 3.25 -32.02 12.25
CA SER A 213 2.71 -33.21 12.90
C SER A 213 3.82 -34.25 13.08
N LYS A 214 4.08 -34.68 14.33
CA LYS A 214 5.02 -35.76 14.62
C LYS A 214 4.48 -37.05 14.00
N MET A 215 5.10 -37.50 12.92
CA MET A 215 4.72 -38.75 12.25
C MET A 215 5.52 -39.89 12.89
N ALA A 216 4.86 -41.04 13.10
CA ALA A 216 5.55 -42.24 13.57
C ALA A 216 6.54 -42.71 12.48
N ALA A 217 7.67 -43.29 12.90
CA ALA A 217 8.79 -43.61 12.01
C ALA A 217 8.47 -44.68 10.94
N ASP A 218 7.35 -45.39 11.10
CA ASP A 218 6.86 -46.50 10.30
C ASP A 218 5.82 -46.10 9.24
N VAL A 219 5.44 -44.82 9.16
CA VAL A 219 4.44 -44.35 8.21
C VAL A 219 5.10 -43.88 6.92
N GLU A 220 4.73 -44.49 5.80
CA GLU A 220 5.17 -44.06 4.48
C GLU A 220 4.61 -42.66 4.15
N VAL A 221 5.53 -41.74 3.84
CA VAL A 221 5.22 -40.34 3.51
C VAL A 221 5.78 -40.00 2.15
N ARG A 222 5.05 -39.16 1.41
CA ARG A 222 5.48 -38.61 0.13
C ARG A 222 5.50 -37.09 0.21
N GLU A 223 6.49 -36.49 -0.42
CA GLU A 223 6.57 -35.03 -0.57
C GLU A 223 5.62 -34.57 -1.68
N VAL A 224 4.72 -33.63 -1.35
CA VAL A 224 3.72 -33.09 -2.26
C VAL A 224 3.60 -31.57 -2.13
N PRO A 225 3.23 -30.83 -3.19
CA PRO A 225 3.01 -29.39 -3.11
C PRO A 225 1.79 -29.07 -2.24
N TYR A 226 1.82 -27.95 -1.53
CA TYR A 226 0.68 -27.51 -0.72
C TYR A 226 0.45 -26.01 -0.75
N LEU A 227 -0.83 -25.62 -0.64
CA LEU A 227 -1.25 -24.23 -0.55
C LEU A 227 -1.28 -23.73 0.90
N ARG A 228 -0.78 -22.51 1.08
CA ARG A 228 -0.78 -21.75 2.33
C ARG A 228 -1.69 -20.53 2.22
N VAL A 229 -1.93 -19.86 3.34
CA VAL A 229 -2.64 -18.57 3.39
C VAL A 229 -2.06 -17.53 2.42
N ALA A 230 -0.74 -17.55 2.20
CA ALA A 230 -0.06 -16.65 1.26
C ALA A 230 -0.45 -16.91 -0.21
N ASN A 231 -0.83 -18.14 -0.56
CA ASN A 231 -1.17 -18.51 -1.93
C ASN A 231 -2.63 -18.19 -2.28
N VAL A 232 -3.53 -18.20 -1.30
CA VAL A 232 -4.96 -17.97 -1.54
C VAL A 232 -5.30 -16.50 -1.31
N GLN A 233 -5.54 -15.76 -2.39
CA GLN A 233 -5.86 -14.34 -2.35
C GLN A 233 -7.32 -14.08 -2.71
N ARG A 234 -7.75 -12.81 -2.57
CA ARG A 234 -9.12 -12.39 -2.89
C ARG A 234 -9.26 -12.31 -4.40
N GLY A 235 -9.87 -13.33 -5.00
CA GLY A 235 -10.15 -13.31 -6.44
C GLY A 235 -9.07 -13.93 -7.33
N PHE A 236 -7.99 -14.50 -6.77
CA PHE A 236 -6.94 -15.18 -7.52
C PHE A 236 -6.07 -16.05 -6.60
N LEU A 237 -5.24 -16.91 -7.20
CA LEU A 237 -4.21 -17.68 -6.51
C LEU A 237 -2.83 -17.13 -6.87
N ASP A 238 -2.01 -16.85 -5.85
CA ASP A 238 -0.60 -16.54 -6.01
C ASP A 238 0.22 -17.83 -5.94
N LEU A 239 0.63 -18.31 -7.11
CA LEU A 239 1.41 -19.53 -7.28
C LEU A 239 2.89 -19.25 -7.61
N SER A 240 3.36 -18.02 -7.39
CA SER A 240 4.77 -17.67 -7.61
C SER A 240 5.73 -18.47 -6.71
N GLU A 241 5.30 -18.79 -5.49
CA GLU A 241 6.02 -19.66 -4.56
C GLU A 241 5.08 -20.72 -3.97
N VAL A 242 5.16 -21.95 -4.49
CA VAL A 242 4.48 -23.13 -3.92
C VAL A 242 5.49 -23.98 -3.18
N LYS A 243 5.20 -24.28 -1.90
CA LYS A 243 6.07 -25.12 -1.06
C LYS A 243 5.58 -26.55 -1.04
N THR A 244 6.46 -27.44 -0.59
CA THR A 244 6.17 -28.86 -0.41
C THR A 244 6.03 -29.22 1.07
N ILE A 245 5.32 -30.32 1.32
CA ILE A 245 5.16 -30.92 2.64
C ILE A 245 5.15 -32.44 2.51
N LEU A 246 5.67 -33.13 3.52
CA LEU A 246 5.52 -34.58 3.65
C LEU A 246 4.09 -34.90 4.12
N ALA A 247 3.39 -35.75 3.37
CA ALA A 247 2.03 -36.18 3.66
C ALA A 247 1.91 -37.70 3.50
N THR A 248 1.02 -38.31 4.29
CA THR A 248 0.74 -39.75 4.18
C THR A 248 -0.07 -40.05 2.92
N ALA A 249 -0.05 -41.30 2.46
CA ALA A 249 -0.94 -41.74 1.38
C ALA A 249 -2.42 -41.45 1.68
N HIS A 250 -2.83 -41.50 2.95
CA HIS A 250 -4.20 -41.17 3.36
C HIS A 250 -4.50 -39.66 3.21
N ASP A 251 -3.60 -38.80 3.69
CA ASP A 251 -3.76 -37.34 3.60
C ASP A 251 -3.79 -36.89 2.15
N ILE A 252 -2.92 -37.44 1.31
CA ILE A 252 -2.90 -37.17 -0.13
C ILE A 252 -4.25 -37.56 -0.74
N ALA A 253 -4.74 -38.78 -0.49
CA ALA A 253 -6.00 -39.24 -1.07
C ALA A 253 -7.22 -38.36 -0.67
N GLU A 254 -7.26 -37.86 0.57
CA GLU A 254 -8.39 -37.06 1.07
C GLU A 254 -8.27 -35.55 0.79
N LEU A 255 -7.05 -35.00 0.81
CA LEU A 255 -6.79 -33.55 0.79
C LEU A 255 -6.32 -33.02 -0.57
N THR A 256 -6.02 -33.89 -1.54
CA THR A 256 -5.71 -33.43 -2.89
C THR A 256 -6.86 -32.60 -3.46
N LEU A 257 -6.48 -31.41 -3.93
CA LEU A 257 -7.36 -30.46 -4.58
C LEU A 257 -7.76 -30.99 -5.96
N LYS A 258 -9.02 -30.75 -6.31
CA LYS A 258 -9.62 -31.11 -7.60
C LYS A 258 -10.20 -29.86 -8.24
N ASP A 259 -10.29 -29.89 -9.56
CA ASP A 259 -10.95 -28.81 -10.32
C ASP A 259 -12.33 -28.49 -9.73
N GLY A 260 -12.57 -27.20 -9.52
CA GLY A 260 -13.80 -26.68 -8.95
C GLY A 260 -13.83 -26.63 -7.42
N ASP A 261 -12.74 -27.02 -6.73
CA ASP A 261 -12.62 -26.78 -5.29
C ASP A 261 -12.51 -25.27 -5.00
N VAL A 262 -13.30 -24.77 -4.04
CA VAL A 262 -13.22 -23.39 -3.57
C VAL A 262 -12.40 -23.35 -2.28
N LEU A 263 -11.34 -22.55 -2.28
CA LEU A 263 -10.45 -22.37 -1.14
C LEU A 263 -10.89 -21.17 -0.30
N PHE A 264 -10.76 -21.25 1.01
CA PHE A 264 -11.04 -20.15 1.96
C PHE A 264 -9.98 -20.07 3.05
N ASN A 265 -9.43 -18.88 3.28
CA ASN A 265 -8.46 -18.67 4.35
C ASN A 265 -9.12 -18.54 5.72
N GLU A 266 -8.53 -19.23 6.70
CA GLU A 266 -8.94 -19.24 8.10
C GLU A 266 -8.56 -17.95 8.83
N GLY A 267 -7.33 -17.47 8.67
CA GLY A 267 -6.74 -16.46 9.54
C GLY A 267 -5.72 -15.55 8.88
N GLY A 268 -5.44 -14.43 9.55
CA GLY A 268 -4.57 -13.35 9.08
C GLY A 268 -4.99 -12.03 9.72
N ASP A 269 -4.79 -10.91 9.01
CA ASP A 269 -5.38 -9.64 9.43
C ASP A 269 -6.90 -9.69 9.26
N ARG A 270 -7.61 -8.87 10.03
CA ARG A 270 -9.08 -8.87 10.08
C ARG A 270 -9.72 -8.74 8.71
N ASP A 271 -9.13 -7.94 7.82
CA ASP A 271 -9.62 -7.71 6.47
C ASP A 271 -9.35 -8.86 5.47
N LYS A 272 -8.52 -9.83 5.88
CA LYS A 272 -8.06 -10.97 5.09
C LYS A 272 -8.82 -12.26 5.35
N LEU A 273 -9.75 -12.25 6.30
CA LEU A 273 -10.58 -13.40 6.60
C LEU A 273 -11.46 -13.79 5.40
N GLY A 274 -11.57 -15.09 5.17
CA GLY A 274 -12.39 -15.68 4.12
C GLY A 274 -12.00 -15.30 2.70
N ARG A 275 -10.76 -14.83 2.47
CA ARG A 275 -10.19 -14.74 1.12
C ARG A 275 -10.25 -16.11 0.47
N GLY A 276 -10.64 -16.15 -0.80
CA GLY A 276 -10.80 -17.41 -1.49
C GLY A 276 -10.75 -17.30 -3.00
N TRP A 277 -10.39 -18.41 -3.63
CA TRP A 277 -10.47 -18.58 -5.06
C TRP A 277 -10.73 -20.04 -5.43
N VAL A 278 -11.11 -20.26 -6.68
CA VAL A 278 -11.37 -21.59 -7.23
C VAL A 278 -10.06 -22.21 -7.70
N TRP A 279 -9.84 -23.47 -7.37
CA TRP A 279 -8.76 -24.29 -7.86
C TRP A 279 -9.12 -24.88 -9.23
N ARG A 280 -8.21 -24.76 -10.20
CA ARG A 280 -8.34 -25.21 -11.60
C ARG A 280 -7.24 -26.18 -12.01
N ASN A 281 -6.82 -27.06 -11.10
CA ASN A 281 -5.76 -28.05 -11.32
C ASN A 281 -4.42 -27.43 -11.78
N GLU A 282 -4.08 -26.25 -11.26
CA GLU A 282 -2.89 -25.50 -11.65
C GLU A 282 -1.59 -26.25 -11.30
N VAL A 283 -1.62 -27.07 -10.25
CA VAL A 283 -0.48 -27.89 -9.80
C VAL A 283 -0.93 -29.33 -9.52
N ALA A 284 -0.24 -30.31 -10.10
CA ALA A 284 -0.53 -31.72 -9.87
C ALA A 284 -0.31 -32.13 -8.40
N ASP A 285 -1.15 -33.03 -7.89
CA ASP A 285 -1.09 -33.58 -6.52
C ASP A 285 -1.05 -32.53 -5.39
N CYS A 286 -1.55 -31.32 -5.65
CA CYS A 286 -1.52 -30.25 -4.66
C CYS A 286 -2.53 -30.47 -3.54
N ILE A 287 -2.07 -30.37 -2.29
CA ILE A 287 -2.90 -30.39 -1.09
C ILE A 287 -2.97 -28.99 -0.47
N HIS A 288 -3.61 -28.85 0.69
CA HIS A 288 -3.73 -27.56 1.37
C HIS A 288 -3.40 -27.68 2.86
N GLN A 289 -2.95 -26.57 3.45
CA GLN A 289 -2.66 -26.46 4.87
C GLN A 289 -3.94 -26.32 5.72
N ASN A 290 -3.87 -26.65 7.02
CA ASN A 290 -4.96 -26.47 7.99
C ASN A 290 -5.63 -25.07 7.99
N HIS A 291 -4.87 -24.00 7.72
CA HIS A 291 -5.36 -22.61 7.63
C HIS A 291 -5.98 -22.22 6.28
N VAL A 292 -6.07 -23.16 5.35
CA VAL A 292 -6.79 -23.04 4.08
C VAL A 292 -7.88 -24.12 4.09
N PHE A 293 -9.13 -23.72 4.17
CA PHE A 293 -10.26 -24.64 4.04
C PHE A 293 -10.55 -24.88 2.57
N ARG A 294 -10.94 -26.11 2.25
CA ARG A 294 -11.44 -26.50 0.93
C ARG A 294 -12.94 -26.77 1.04
N MET A 295 -13.72 -26.14 0.18
CA MET A 295 -15.13 -26.43 -0.06
C MET A 295 -15.28 -27.06 -1.45
N ARG A 296 -15.86 -28.27 -1.51
CA ARG A 296 -16.14 -28.98 -2.76
C ARG A 296 -17.64 -29.11 -2.98
N PRO A 297 -18.23 -28.53 -4.05
CA PRO A 297 -19.65 -28.67 -4.30
C PRO A 297 -20.13 -30.12 -4.36
N TYR A 298 -21.35 -30.37 -3.86
CA TYR A 298 -21.93 -31.71 -3.91
C TYR A 298 -22.40 -32.09 -5.32
N VAL A 299 -22.93 -31.10 -6.05
CA VAL A 299 -23.46 -31.24 -7.41
C VAL A 299 -22.75 -30.27 -8.37
N PRO A 300 -22.52 -30.64 -9.64
CA PRO A 300 -21.78 -29.82 -10.59
C PRO A 300 -22.50 -28.55 -11.04
N GLU A 301 -23.83 -28.47 -10.86
CA GLU A 301 -24.63 -27.30 -11.21
C GLU A 301 -24.44 -26.12 -10.23
N ILE A 302 -23.86 -26.36 -9.06
CA ILE A 302 -23.43 -25.29 -8.15
C ILE A 302 -22.08 -24.78 -8.63
N LEU A 303 -22.06 -23.55 -9.15
CA LEU A 303 -20.86 -22.99 -9.78
C LEU A 303 -19.87 -22.45 -8.73
N PRO A 304 -18.64 -23.02 -8.64
CA PRO A 304 -17.63 -22.61 -7.66
C PRO A 304 -17.28 -21.12 -7.70
N GLU A 305 -17.26 -20.53 -8.90
CA GLU A 305 -16.91 -19.11 -9.10
C GLU A 305 -17.90 -18.17 -8.42
N LEU A 306 -19.20 -18.47 -8.49
CA LEU A 306 -20.21 -17.63 -7.87
C LEU A 306 -20.05 -17.64 -6.35
N ILE A 307 -19.76 -18.81 -5.77
CA ILE A 307 -19.43 -18.95 -4.34
C ILE A 307 -18.20 -18.14 -3.98
N SER A 308 -17.13 -18.26 -4.78
CA SER A 308 -15.89 -17.53 -4.54
C SER A 308 -16.08 -16.01 -4.65
N HIS A 309 -16.78 -15.53 -5.69
CA HIS A 309 -17.10 -14.12 -5.85
C HIS A 309 -17.94 -13.59 -4.69
N HIS A 310 -18.93 -14.35 -4.24
CA HIS A 310 -19.76 -14.01 -3.08
C HIS A 310 -18.95 -13.92 -1.79
N GLY A 311 -18.09 -14.91 -1.53
CA GLY A 311 -17.14 -14.90 -0.42
C GLY A 311 -16.18 -13.71 -0.47
N ASN A 312 -15.78 -13.30 -1.67
CA ASN A 312 -14.84 -12.21 -1.86
C ASN A 312 -15.45 -10.82 -1.65
N ILE A 313 -16.78 -10.66 -1.72
CA ILE A 313 -17.47 -9.37 -1.55
C ILE A 313 -18.33 -9.37 -0.30
N PHE A 314 -19.48 -10.02 -0.33
CA PHE A 314 -20.37 -10.09 0.82
C PHE A 314 -19.68 -10.80 1.98
N GLY A 315 -18.99 -11.92 1.67
CA GLY A 315 -18.21 -12.67 2.63
C GLY A 315 -17.14 -11.85 3.34
N LYS A 316 -16.54 -10.85 2.69
CA LYS A 316 -15.55 -9.97 3.34
C LYS A 316 -16.12 -9.36 4.62
N THR A 317 -17.26 -8.69 4.52
CA THR A 317 -17.91 -8.03 5.67
C THR A 317 -18.47 -9.08 6.64
N TRP A 318 -19.03 -10.16 6.11
CA TRP A 318 -19.59 -11.23 6.94
C TRP A 318 -18.52 -11.91 7.83
N PHE A 319 -17.39 -12.33 7.25
CA PHE A 319 -16.27 -12.96 7.98
C PHE A 319 -15.57 -11.96 8.91
N GLN A 320 -15.52 -10.68 8.54
CA GLN A 320 -15.05 -9.60 9.40
C GLN A 320 -15.95 -9.34 10.61
N ASN A 321 -17.22 -9.71 10.58
CA ASN A 321 -18.10 -9.56 11.74
C ASN A 321 -18.13 -10.86 12.56
N ALA A 322 -18.18 -12.00 11.89
CA ALA A 322 -18.28 -13.32 12.51
C ALA A 322 -16.95 -13.84 13.09
N GLY A 323 -15.81 -13.45 12.52
CA GLY A 323 -14.50 -13.92 12.99
C GLY A 323 -14.15 -13.43 14.39
N LYS A 324 -13.27 -14.16 15.08
CA LYS A 324 -12.77 -13.79 16.40
C LYS A 324 -11.41 -13.11 16.27
N GLN A 325 -11.19 -12.07 17.07
CA GLN A 325 -9.93 -11.34 17.09
C GLN A 325 -9.18 -11.62 18.39
N THR A 326 -7.90 -11.96 18.25
CA THR A 326 -6.90 -11.98 19.34
C THR A 326 -5.99 -10.76 19.20
N THR A 327 -5.05 -10.58 20.13
CA THR A 327 -4.19 -9.36 20.20
C THR A 327 -3.54 -8.98 18.86
N ASN A 328 -3.08 -9.97 18.07
CA ASN A 328 -2.35 -9.72 16.82
C ASN A 328 -2.96 -10.38 15.57
N LEU A 329 -3.96 -11.25 15.71
CA LEU A 329 -4.49 -12.06 14.61
C LEU A 329 -5.99 -12.25 14.73
N ALA A 330 -6.66 -12.25 13.58
CA ALA A 330 -8.06 -12.66 13.49
C ALA A 330 -8.16 -14.03 12.83
N SER A 331 -9.17 -14.81 13.22
CA SER A 331 -9.47 -16.10 12.60
C SER A 331 -10.97 -16.39 12.56
N ILE A 332 -11.37 -17.19 11.58
CA ILE A 332 -12.66 -17.89 11.53
C ILE A 332 -12.41 -19.37 11.78
N ASN A 333 -13.38 -20.11 12.29
CA ASN A 333 -13.27 -21.58 12.35
C ASN A 333 -14.18 -22.22 11.29
N MET A 334 -14.07 -23.54 11.12
CA MET A 334 -14.89 -24.26 10.15
C MET A 334 -16.39 -24.15 10.43
N THR A 335 -16.81 -24.01 11.69
CA THR A 335 -18.23 -23.80 12.05
C THR A 335 -18.75 -22.47 11.52
N ILE A 336 -17.97 -21.40 11.67
CA ILE A 336 -18.27 -20.09 11.07
C ILE A 336 -18.32 -20.24 9.54
N LEU A 337 -17.34 -20.88 8.91
CA LEU A 337 -17.35 -21.05 7.46
C LEU A 337 -18.58 -21.83 6.96
N ARG A 338 -19.02 -22.87 7.68
CA ARG A 338 -20.23 -23.65 7.38
C ARG A 338 -21.51 -22.83 7.40
N MET A 339 -21.60 -21.82 8.27
CA MET A 339 -22.75 -20.93 8.41
C MET A 339 -22.81 -19.84 7.34
N PHE A 340 -21.76 -19.67 6.52
CA PHE A 340 -21.70 -18.60 5.54
C PHE A 340 -22.90 -18.68 4.58
N PRO A 341 -23.77 -17.64 4.52
CA PRO A 341 -24.95 -17.67 3.66
C PRO A 341 -24.58 -17.34 2.23
N VAL A 342 -25.05 -18.15 1.30
CA VAL A 342 -24.78 -18.09 -0.14
C VAL A 342 -26.11 -18.06 -0.88
N PRO A 343 -26.32 -17.08 -1.79
CA PRO A 343 -27.51 -17.07 -2.63
C PRO A 343 -27.38 -18.16 -3.68
N LEU A 344 -28.40 -19.01 -3.78
CA LEU A 344 -28.47 -20.09 -4.76
C LEU A 344 -29.64 -19.84 -5.71
N GLY A 345 -29.31 -19.49 -6.95
CA GLY A 345 -30.26 -19.42 -8.05
C GLY A 345 -30.37 -20.75 -8.82
N PRO A 346 -31.33 -20.84 -9.76
CA PRO A 346 -31.41 -21.93 -10.74
C PRO A 346 -30.10 -22.20 -11.48
N ALA A 347 -29.86 -23.45 -11.87
CA ALA A 347 -28.64 -23.84 -12.58
C ALA A 347 -28.46 -23.08 -13.91
N ASP A 348 -29.52 -22.89 -14.68
CA ASP A 348 -29.49 -22.19 -15.96
C ASP A 348 -29.14 -20.71 -15.78
N GLU A 349 -29.75 -20.07 -14.79
CA GLU A 349 -29.48 -18.68 -14.47
C GLU A 349 -28.06 -18.48 -13.92
N GLN A 350 -27.55 -19.40 -13.11
CA GLN A 350 -26.16 -19.35 -12.64
C GLN A 350 -25.16 -19.36 -13.81
N ARG A 351 -25.40 -20.18 -14.84
CA ARG A 351 -24.53 -20.24 -16.03
C ARG A 351 -24.58 -18.94 -16.83
N GLU A 352 -25.78 -18.39 -17.01
CA GLU A 352 -25.95 -17.08 -17.66
C GLU A 352 -25.25 -15.98 -16.88
N LEU A 353 -25.49 -15.91 -15.57
CA LEU A 353 -24.88 -14.95 -14.67
C LEU A 353 -23.35 -14.99 -14.76
N LEU A 354 -22.77 -16.19 -14.70
CA LEU A 354 -21.33 -16.38 -14.80
C LEU A 354 -20.80 -15.97 -16.17
N THR A 355 -21.55 -16.21 -17.24
CA THR A 355 -21.19 -15.80 -18.60
C THR A 355 -21.12 -14.28 -18.73
N GLN A 356 -22.18 -13.57 -18.33
CA GLN A 356 -22.21 -12.11 -18.35
C GLN A 356 -21.13 -11.51 -17.44
N LEU A 357 -20.95 -12.08 -16.24
CA LEU A 357 -19.97 -11.61 -15.28
C LEU A 357 -18.54 -11.76 -15.81
N ARG A 358 -18.20 -12.90 -16.43
CA ARG A 358 -16.88 -13.13 -17.04
C ARG A 358 -16.60 -12.10 -18.14
N LEU A 359 -17.54 -11.89 -19.06
CA LEU A 359 -17.39 -10.91 -20.14
C LEU A 359 -17.09 -9.51 -19.61
N GLN A 360 -17.83 -9.05 -18.59
CA GLN A 360 -17.62 -7.72 -18.04
C GLN A 360 -16.34 -7.62 -17.20
N ILE A 361 -15.98 -8.66 -16.43
CA ILE A 361 -14.70 -8.70 -15.70
C ILE A 361 -13.52 -8.66 -16.68
N ASP A 362 -13.60 -9.39 -17.79
CA ASP A 362 -12.56 -9.39 -18.81
C ASP A 362 -12.40 -8.00 -19.44
N GLN A 363 -13.50 -7.31 -19.73
CA GLN A 363 -13.45 -5.93 -20.22
C GLN A 363 -12.79 -4.97 -19.21
N ILE A 364 -13.16 -5.08 -17.93
CA ILE A 364 -12.53 -4.28 -16.85
C ILE A 364 -11.02 -4.58 -16.80
N PHE A 365 -10.63 -5.85 -16.87
CA PHE A 365 -9.24 -6.25 -16.82
C PHE A 365 -8.42 -5.70 -18.00
N GLN A 366 -9.00 -5.68 -19.21
CA GLN A 366 -8.34 -5.05 -20.38
C GLN A 366 -8.18 -3.54 -20.19
N GLN A 367 -9.18 -2.85 -19.62
CA GLN A 367 -9.09 -1.43 -19.32
C GLN A 367 -8.04 -1.13 -18.25
N GLU A 368 -7.96 -1.94 -17.19
CA GLU A 368 -6.94 -1.83 -16.14
C GLU A 368 -5.52 -1.95 -16.73
N GLN A 369 -5.28 -2.94 -17.61
CA GLN A 369 -3.99 -3.10 -18.29
C GLN A 369 -3.65 -1.91 -19.20
N ALA A 370 -4.62 -1.40 -19.95
CA ALA A 370 -4.42 -0.24 -20.83
C ALA A 370 -4.07 1.03 -20.02
N VAL A 371 -4.74 1.25 -18.89
CA VAL A 371 -4.44 2.36 -17.97
C VAL A 371 -3.03 2.21 -17.38
N GLU A 372 -2.65 1.01 -16.94
CA GLU A 372 -1.32 0.76 -16.39
C GLU A 372 -0.22 1.00 -17.43
N LEU A 373 -0.41 0.52 -18.66
CA LEU A 373 0.50 0.78 -19.77
C LEU A 373 0.61 2.28 -20.06
N SER A 374 -0.52 3.00 -20.07
CA SER A 374 -0.55 4.45 -20.32
C SER A 374 0.21 5.21 -19.23
N LEU A 375 0.07 4.82 -17.95
CA LEU A 375 0.83 5.41 -16.85
C LEU A 375 2.34 5.18 -17.00
N LYS A 376 2.75 3.97 -17.41
CA LYS A 376 4.17 3.66 -17.71
C LYS A 376 4.68 4.53 -18.86
N GLN A 377 3.89 4.69 -19.92
CA GLN A 377 4.22 5.55 -21.06
C GLN A 377 4.32 7.02 -20.66
N SER A 378 3.47 7.52 -19.75
CA SER A 378 3.55 8.90 -19.25
C SER A 378 4.87 9.18 -18.52
N ILE A 379 5.41 8.21 -17.78
CA ILE A 379 6.74 8.35 -17.15
C ILE A 379 7.83 8.48 -18.23
N ALA A 380 7.79 7.64 -19.26
CA ALA A 380 8.72 7.73 -20.38
C ALA A 380 8.57 9.04 -21.17
N GLN A 381 7.34 9.50 -21.38
CA GLN A 381 7.03 10.74 -22.08
C GLN A 381 7.58 11.97 -21.36
N ARG A 382 7.52 12.00 -20.02
CA ARG A 382 8.17 13.04 -19.22
C ARG A 382 9.67 13.12 -19.53
N GLN A 383 10.34 11.99 -19.58
CA GLN A 383 11.77 11.94 -19.89
C GLN A 383 12.07 12.35 -21.34
N ASN A 384 11.21 11.98 -22.29
CA ASN A 384 11.33 12.41 -23.68
C ASN A 384 11.19 13.95 -23.82
N ILE A 385 10.23 14.56 -23.11
CA ILE A 385 10.03 16.03 -23.10
C ILE A 385 11.29 16.72 -22.56
N LEU A 386 11.80 16.27 -21.41
CA LEU A 386 13.01 16.86 -20.82
C LEU A 386 14.23 16.66 -21.74
N ARG A 387 14.39 15.47 -22.32
CA ARG A 387 15.48 15.21 -23.27
C ARG A 387 15.42 16.15 -24.48
N ALA A 388 14.26 16.28 -25.12
CA ALA A 388 14.07 17.17 -26.27
C ALA A 388 14.32 18.64 -25.90
N ALA A 389 13.91 19.07 -24.70
CA ALA A 389 14.14 20.41 -24.19
C ALA A 389 15.63 20.75 -24.08
N PHE A 390 16.43 19.86 -23.50
CA PHE A 390 17.86 20.08 -23.27
C PHE A 390 18.77 19.65 -24.43
N ALA A 391 18.21 18.99 -25.44
CA ALA A 391 18.87 18.76 -26.73
C ALA A 391 18.67 19.94 -27.71
N GLY A 392 17.83 20.92 -27.38
CA GLY A 392 17.51 22.05 -28.27
C GLY A 392 16.50 21.70 -29.37
N GLU A 393 15.83 20.56 -29.26
CA GLU A 393 14.87 20.06 -30.26
C GLU A 393 13.44 20.61 -30.03
N LEU A 394 13.15 21.11 -28.82
CA LEU A 394 11.80 21.48 -28.42
C LEU A 394 11.38 22.89 -28.89
N VAL A 395 12.32 23.82 -29.01
CA VAL A 395 12.06 25.22 -29.38
C VAL A 395 13.12 25.66 -30.38
N LEU A 396 12.69 26.09 -31.57
CA LEU A 396 13.61 26.62 -32.59
C LEU A 396 14.33 27.89 -32.10
N PRO A 397 15.64 28.05 -32.39
CA PRO A 397 16.37 29.27 -32.07
C PRO A 397 15.78 30.48 -32.82
N ASP A 398 15.70 31.61 -32.14
CA ASP A 398 15.27 32.87 -32.74
C ASP A 398 16.49 33.60 -33.38
N PRO A 399 16.48 33.89 -34.69
CA PRO A 399 17.58 34.60 -35.36
C PRO A 399 17.84 36.02 -34.82
N SER A 400 16.85 36.61 -34.14
CA SER A 400 16.92 37.98 -33.62
C SER A 400 17.57 38.10 -32.23
N ASN A 401 17.78 36.98 -31.54
CA ASN A 401 18.35 36.96 -30.19
C ASN A 401 19.89 36.88 -30.20
N GLU A 402 20.53 37.39 -29.13
CA GLU A 402 21.96 37.17 -28.92
C GLU A 402 22.28 35.66 -28.91
N SER A 403 23.44 35.28 -29.44
CA SER A 403 23.85 33.87 -29.47
C SER A 403 24.44 33.44 -28.13
N ALA A 404 24.24 32.16 -27.77
CA ALA A 404 24.77 31.58 -26.53
C ALA A 404 26.30 31.73 -26.38
N SER A 405 27.04 31.72 -27.50
CA SER A 405 28.49 31.93 -27.52
C SER A 405 28.89 33.35 -27.07
N VAL A 406 28.11 34.37 -27.44
CA VAL A 406 28.33 35.76 -27.01
C VAL A 406 28.08 35.91 -25.51
N LEU A 407 27.00 35.30 -25.00
CA LEU A 407 26.70 35.33 -23.56
C LEU A 407 27.77 34.56 -22.75
N LEU A 408 28.24 33.40 -23.22
CA LEU A 408 29.33 32.66 -22.58
C LEU A 408 30.63 33.46 -22.51
N LYS A 409 30.95 34.20 -23.58
CA LYS A 409 32.10 35.12 -23.58
C LYS A 409 31.93 36.18 -22.50
N ARG A 410 30.77 36.83 -22.40
CA ARG A 410 30.45 37.81 -21.35
C ARG A 410 30.59 37.22 -19.94
N ILE A 411 30.13 35.99 -19.71
CA ILE A 411 30.26 35.31 -18.41
C ILE A 411 31.73 35.05 -18.07
N ARG A 412 32.55 34.62 -19.03
CA ARG A 412 33.99 34.42 -18.82
C ARG A 412 34.68 35.73 -18.46
N ASP A 413 34.35 36.80 -19.19
CA ASP A 413 34.91 38.13 -18.97
C ASP A 413 34.49 38.69 -17.59
N GLU A 414 33.23 38.54 -17.19
CA GLU A 414 32.73 38.96 -15.86
C GLU A 414 33.40 38.16 -14.72
N ARG A 415 33.60 36.84 -14.90
CA ARG A 415 34.31 36.01 -13.92
C ARG A 415 35.78 36.43 -13.77
N LEU A 416 36.47 36.66 -14.89
CA LEU A 416 37.85 37.16 -14.90
C LEU A 416 37.97 38.53 -14.22
N GLN A 417 36.97 39.41 -14.37
CA GLN A 417 36.93 40.69 -13.67
C GLN A 417 36.69 40.51 -12.17
N ARG A 418 35.77 39.65 -11.75
CA ARG A 418 35.53 39.35 -10.33
C ARG A 418 36.69 38.66 -9.62
N GLU A 419 37.46 37.84 -10.33
CA GLU A 419 38.68 37.25 -9.78
C GLU A 419 39.77 38.31 -9.54
N LYS A 420 39.75 39.40 -10.29
CA LYS A 420 40.63 40.57 -10.11
C LYS A 420 40.12 41.54 -9.05
N GLU A 421 38.82 41.54 -8.75
CA GLU A 421 38.27 42.29 -7.62
C GLU A 421 38.74 41.68 -6.30
N PRO A 422 39.20 42.49 -5.31
CA PRO A 422 39.59 41.97 -4.02
C PRO A 422 38.36 41.30 -3.40
N LYS A 423 38.44 39.99 -3.14
CA LYS A 423 37.41 39.27 -2.37
C LYS A 423 37.11 40.11 -1.15
N ALA A 424 35.88 40.61 -1.01
CA ALA A 424 35.45 41.31 0.19
C ALA A 424 35.90 40.43 1.35
N ARG A 425 36.84 40.93 2.15
CA ARG A 425 37.27 40.25 3.37
C ARG A 425 35.96 39.94 4.05
N LYS A 426 35.63 38.65 4.21
CA LYS A 426 34.63 38.28 5.19
C LYS A 426 35.14 38.96 6.44
N THR A 427 34.52 40.05 6.85
CA THR A 427 34.70 40.55 8.19
C THR A 427 34.42 39.31 8.98
N LYS A 428 35.45 38.76 9.64
CA LYS A 428 35.20 37.95 10.81
C LYS A 428 34.36 38.92 11.62
N GLN A 429 33.04 38.79 11.57
CA GLN A 429 32.27 39.01 12.75
C GLN A 429 32.99 38.10 13.73
N GLN A 430 33.90 38.70 14.50
CA GLN A 430 34.23 38.17 15.80
C GLN A 430 32.87 37.80 16.32
N LYS A 431 32.62 36.49 16.46
CA LYS A 431 31.59 36.05 17.37
C LYS A 431 31.88 36.87 18.62
N LYS A 432 31.04 37.86 18.92
CA LYS A 432 30.87 38.25 20.31
C LYS A 432 30.45 36.93 20.92
N ILE A 433 31.42 36.21 21.46
CA ILE A 433 31.17 35.19 22.46
C ILE A 433 30.47 36.03 23.52
N ALA A 434 29.13 35.98 23.51
CA ALA A 434 28.39 36.42 24.67
C ALA A 434 29.03 35.64 25.81
N THR A 435 29.64 36.38 26.74
CA THR A 435 30.24 35.81 27.94
C THR A 435 29.24 34.83 28.51
N VAL A 436 29.54 33.53 28.42
CA VAL A 436 28.66 32.50 28.99
C VAL A 436 28.76 32.71 30.49
N MET A 437 27.71 33.26 31.08
CA MET A 437 27.65 33.40 32.53
C MET A 437 27.28 32.03 33.10
N SER A 438 28.02 31.59 34.12
CA SER A 438 27.89 30.24 34.65
C SER A 438 26.67 30.05 35.55
N GLN A 439 26.08 31.13 36.07
CA GLN A 439 24.91 31.08 36.95
C GLN A 439 23.71 31.84 36.36
N LEU A 440 22.52 31.29 36.57
CA LEU A 440 21.27 31.83 36.04
C LEU A 440 20.92 33.19 36.65
N ILE A 441 21.29 33.42 37.92
CA ILE A 441 21.05 34.70 38.61
C ILE A 441 21.75 35.86 37.91
N ASP A 442 22.99 35.65 37.44
CA ASP A 442 23.78 36.69 36.77
C ASP A 442 23.19 37.03 35.40
N VAL A 443 22.67 36.02 34.68
CA VAL A 443 22.00 36.22 33.38
C VAL A 443 20.71 37.02 33.54
N LEU A 444 19.93 36.74 34.58
CA LEU A 444 18.68 37.48 34.84
C LEU A 444 18.96 38.89 35.40
N ALA A 445 20.04 39.06 36.18
CA ALA A 445 20.46 40.37 36.67
C ALA A 445 21.01 41.27 35.55
N ASP A 446 21.82 40.73 34.63
CA ASP A 446 22.34 41.45 33.46
C ASP A 446 21.22 41.87 32.50
N ALA A 447 20.19 41.03 32.35
CA ALA A 447 19.07 41.35 31.49
C ALA A 447 18.19 42.50 32.01
N GLY A 448 18.13 42.71 33.34
CA GLY A 448 17.38 43.79 33.99
C GLY A 448 15.85 43.78 33.81
N ASP A 449 15.31 42.90 32.98
CA ASP A 449 13.89 42.78 32.66
C ASP A 449 13.50 41.35 32.22
N TRP A 450 12.26 41.13 31.78
CA TRP A 450 11.74 39.83 31.36
C TRP A 450 12.53 39.16 30.23
N VAL A 451 13.05 37.96 30.48
CA VAL A 451 13.77 37.14 29.49
C VAL A 451 13.03 35.83 29.25
N PRO A 452 12.83 35.39 28.00
CA PRO A 452 12.34 34.04 27.72
C PRO A 452 13.23 32.97 28.36
N ALA A 453 12.65 31.97 29.03
CA ALA A 453 13.40 30.95 29.77
C ALA A 453 14.45 30.24 28.90
N GLN A 454 14.11 29.97 27.64
CA GLN A 454 15.00 29.30 26.68
C GLN A 454 16.20 30.17 26.28
N GLU A 455 16.04 31.50 26.24
CA GLU A 455 17.13 32.44 25.96
C GLU A 455 18.02 32.61 27.20
N ALA A 456 17.45 32.67 28.41
CA ALA A 456 18.22 32.68 29.65
C ALA A 456 19.11 31.43 29.79
N PHE A 457 18.56 30.25 29.47
CA PHE A 457 19.31 28.98 29.52
C PHE A 457 20.39 28.91 28.44
N ARG A 458 20.12 29.47 27.25
CA ARG A 458 21.12 29.59 26.19
C ARG A 458 22.30 30.45 26.61
N ARG A 459 22.05 31.57 27.29
CA ARG A 459 23.08 32.44 27.86
C ARG A 459 23.88 31.78 28.99
N CYS A 460 23.28 30.81 29.68
CA CYS A 460 23.94 29.94 30.67
C CYS A 460 24.71 28.76 30.06
N GLY A 461 24.77 28.66 28.72
CA GLY A 461 25.54 27.66 27.99
C GLY A 461 24.75 26.43 27.50
N VAL A 462 23.41 26.41 27.62
CA VAL A 462 22.59 25.30 27.12
C VAL A 462 22.29 25.48 25.63
N SER A 463 22.82 24.60 24.79
CA SER A 463 22.54 24.53 23.35
C SER A 463 22.10 23.11 22.94
N ASN A 464 21.64 22.92 21.70
CA ASN A 464 21.16 21.61 21.22
C ASN A 464 22.28 20.55 21.36
N GLY A 465 22.09 19.60 22.27
CA GLY A 465 23.07 18.56 22.63
C GLY A 465 23.73 18.74 24.01
N ALA A 466 23.27 19.69 24.84
CA ALA A 466 23.76 19.86 26.21
C ALA A 466 23.58 18.59 27.07
N GLN A 467 24.55 18.30 27.94
CA GLN A 467 24.49 17.18 28.88
C GLN A 467 23.33 17.38 29.87
N THR A 468 22.58 16.31 30.14
CA THR A 468 21.38 16.32 31.00
C THR A 468 21.66 16.90 32.39
N GLU A 469 22.85 16.64 32.95
CA GLU A 469 23.31 17.13 34.25
C GLU A 469 23.30 18.67 34.34
N ARG A 470 23.73 19.36 33.26
CA ARG A 470 23.79 20.83 33.22
C ARG A 470 22.40 21.46 33.18
N ILE A 471 21.43 20.77 32.56
CA ILE A 471 20.04 21.22 32.52
C ILE A 471 19.42 21.10 33.91
N GLU A 472 19.70 20.02 34.64
CA GLU A 472 19.22 19.81 36.00
C GLU A 472 19.77 20.83 37.01
N GLU A 473 21.04 21.21 36.87
CA GLU A 473 21.66 22.29 37.68
C GLU A 473 20.91 23.62 37.53
N LEU A 474 20.58 24.02 36.30
CA LEU A 474 19.86 25.28 36.03
C LEU A 474 18.41 25.24 36.55
N TYR A 475 17.74 24.09 36.49
CA TYR A 475 16.43 23.92 37.12
C TYR A 475 16.52 23.96 38.65
N ALA A 476 17.61 23.48 39.26
CA ALA A 476 17.84 23.61 40.70
C ALA A 476 18.09 25.07 41.10
N GLU A 477 18.81 25.84 40.28
CA GLU A 477 18.99 27.29 40.47
C GLU A 477 17.67 28.06 40.36
N LEU A 478 16.84 27.76 39.35
CA LEU A 478 15.47 28.32 39.24
C LEU A 478 14.65 28.08 40.50
N ARG A 479 14.65 26.84 41.02
CA ARG A 479 13.90 26.48 42.23
C ARG A 479 14.43 27.19 43.47
N LYS A 480 15.73 27.47 43.55
CA LYS A 480 16.31 28.25 44.65
C LYS A 480 15.88 29.70 44.59
N LEU A 481 15.86 30.31 43.40
CA LEU A 481 15.42 31.70 43.20
C LEU A 481 13.92 31.86 43.47
N ASP A 482 13.11 30.90 43.02
CA ASP A 482 11.66 30.87 43.27
C ASP A 482 11.33 30.71 44.77
N LYS A 483 12.00 29.77 45.46
CA LYS A 483 11.85 29.60 46.92
C LYS A 483 12.31 30.81 47.73
N ALA A 484 13.28 31.57 47.20
CA ALA A 484 13.75 32.81 47.82
C ALA A 484 12.83 34.01 47.52
N GLY A 485 11.78 33.84 46.70
CA GLY A 485 10.88 34.93 46.30
C GLY A 485 11.49 35.91 45.30
N ARG A 486 12.62 35.57 44.69
CA ARG A 486 13.43 36.47 43.83
C ARG A 486 13.18 36.27 42.34
N LEU A 487 12.21 35.45 41.98
CA LEU A 487 11.91 35.09 40.60
C LEU A 487 10.43 35.31 40.29
N MET A 488 10.13 36.07 39.24
CA MET A 488 8.80 36.12 38.64
C MET A 488 8.78 35.30 37.36
N VAL A 489 7.69 34.53 37.18
CA VAL A 489 7.45 33.71 35.99
C VAL A 489 6.12 34.13 35.37
N GLU A 490 6.14 34.45 34.09
CA GLU A 490 4.95 34.81 33.31
C GLU A 490 4.82 33.87 32.11
N ALA A 491 3.66 33.21 31.99
CA ALA A 491 3.36 32.36 30.86
C ALA A 491 2.81 33.21 29.70
N VAL A 492 3.50 33.19 28.55
CA VAL A 492 3.03 33.85 27.33
C VAL A 492 2.14 32.88 26.57
N THR A 493 0.89 33.28 26.33
CA THR A 493 -0.10 32.51 25.55
C THR A 493 -0.36 33.15 24.19
N ASP A 494 -0.80 32.35 23.22
CA ASP A 494 -1.33 32.85 21.95
C ASP A 494 -2.75 33.43 22.11
N GLU A 495 -3.29 33.99 21.02
CA GLU A 495 -4.64 34.58 20.97
C GLU A 495 -5.78 33.58 21.24
N GLN A 496 -5.47 32.28 21.26
CA GLN A 496 -6.40 31.18 21.56
C GLN A 496 -6.22 30.62 22.99
N GLY A 497 -5.32 31.19 23.78
CA GLY A 497 -5.04 30.80 25.16
C GLY A 497 -4.06 29.63 25.32
N HIS A 498 -3.40 29.17 24.25
CA HIS A 498 -2.38 28.12 24.36
C HIS A 498 -1.04 28.71 24.78
N LYS A 499 -0.39 28.09 25.77
CA LYS A 499 0.91 28.50 26.28
C LYS A 499 2.01 28.28 25.24
N LEU A 500 2.69 29.35 24.85
CA LEU A 500 3.81 29.34 23.90
C LEU A 500 5.15 29.15 24.62
N TYR A 501 5.44 29.95 25.65
CA TYR A 501 6.67 29.84 26.45
C TYR A 501 6.56 30.64 27.75
N ASP A 502 7.50 30.43 28.67
CA ASP A 502 7.62 31.20 29.91
C ASP A 502 8.69 32.30 29.81
N LYS A 503 8.40 33.45 30.39
CA LYS A 503 9.36 34.53 30.66
C LYS A 503 9.74 34.52 32.13
N LEU A 504 10.99 34.84 32.41
CA LEU A 504 11.59 34.90 33.73
C LEU A 504 12.10 36.31 33.99
N LYS A 505 11.90 36.82 35.19
CA LYS A 505 12.47 38.10 35.64
C LYS A 505 13.00 37.96 37.07
N LEU A 506 14.19 38.50 37.31
CA LEU A 506 14.74 38.59 38.66
C LEU A 506 14.11 39.79 39.38
N VAL A 507 13.67 39.57 40.61
CA VAL A 507 13.20 40.64 41.50
C VAL A 507 14.36 41.03 42.39
N ALA A 508 14.64 42.34 42.49
CA ALA A 508 15.65 42.86 43.41
C ALA A 508 15.23 42.61 44.87
N ASP A 509 16.22 42.37 45.74
CA ASP A 509 16.00 42.18 47.18
C ASP A 509 15.37 43.43 47.85
#